data_AF-A2GH32-F1
#
_entry.id   AF-A2GH32-F1
#
_cell.length_a   1.000
_cell.length_b   1.000
_cell.length_c   1.000
_cell.angle_alpha   90.00
_cell.angle_beta   90.00
_cell.angle_gamma   90.00
#
_symmetry.space_group_name_H-M   'P 1'
#
loop_
_entity.id
_entity.type
_entity.pdbx_description
1 polymer ?
#
loop_
_entity_poly.entity_id
_entity_poly.type
_entity_poly.pdbx_seq_one_letter_code
_entity_poly.pdbx_strand_id
1 'polypeptide(L)'
;MSTTENTTTAIVHEAINEEYEWVQFNKQLRLIRSVKDDMYQMQSILTACFAPDTKHADDWFKNQSTQELLSEISLDRLFSVLHKTHENRKNLPINLRGYYVHRLLVNAVAMWASPRYAWHVYRLLDEIHRQEREEMEKKLQAKDEVIEAKDKSIQKRIPRSVPKGKEKNYKYMIYTEEKKMKKIKIWLCCI
;
A
#
# COMPACT_ATOMS: atom_id res chain seq x y z
N MET A 1 -27.33 -6.83 -4.41
CA MET A 1 -26.72 -5.52 -4.71
C MET A 1 -26.07 -5.02 -3.43
N SER A 2 -24.76 -5.23 -3.27
CA SER A 2 -24.00 -4.76 -2.11
C SER A 2 -23.53 -3.35 -2.41
N THR A 3 -24.13 -2.36 -1.75
CA THR A 3 -23.73 -0.96 -1.85
C THR A 3 -22.47 -0.78 -1.01
N THR A 4 -21.30 -0.81 -1.64
CA THR A 4 -20.06 -0.35 -1.03
C THR A 4 -20.15 1.16 -0.89
N GLU A 5 -20.58 1.63 0.29
CA GLU A 5 -20.41 3.01 0.68
C GLU A 5 -18.91 3.27 0.87
N ASN A 6 -18.26 3.72 -0.21
CA ASN A 6 -16.97 4.40 -0.11
C ASN A 6 -17.21 5.71 0.64
N THR A 7 -17.27 5.64 1.97
CA THR A 7 -17.31 6.80 2.84
C THR A 7 -15.95 7.48 2.72
N THR A 8 -15.81 8.37 1.74
CA THR A 8 -14.73 9.35 1.73
C THR A 8 -14.96 10.26 2.94
N THR A 9 -14.41 9.89 4.10
CA THR A 9 -14.31 10.77 5.25
C THR A 9 -13.50 11.97 4.79
N ALA A 10 -14.18 13.06 4.43
CA ALA A 10 -13.54 14.34 4.20
C ALA A 10 -12.71 14.63 5.45
N ILE A 11 -11.38 14.69 5.29
CA ILE A 11 -10.49 15.02 6.38
C ILE A 11 -10.78 16.48 6.71
N VAL A 12 -11.49 16.70 7.81
CA VAL A 12 -11.84 18.06 8.25
C VAL A 12 -10.60 18.65 8.92
N HIS A 13 -10.11 19.75 8.35
CA HIS A 13 -9.03 20.57 8.91
C HIS A 13 -9.64 21.86 9.47
N GLU A 14 -9.46 22.12 10.76
CA GLU A 14 -9.84 23.40 11.38
C GLU A 14 -8.58 24.08 11.92
N ALA A 15 -8.21 25.24 11.37
CA ALA A 15 -7.04 25.96 11.81
C ALA A 15 -7.21 26.50 13.24
N ILE A 16 -6.23 26.25 14.10
CA ILE A 16 -6.16 26.84 15.45
C ILE A 16 -5.35 28.13 15.38
N ASN A 17 -4.21 28.08 14.67
CA ASN A 17 -3.35 29.21 14.36
C ASN A 17 -2.56 28.91 13.07
N GLU A 18 -1.58 29.75 12.71
CA GLU A 18 -0.78 29.57 11.49
C GLU A 18 0.11 28.31 11.49
N GLU A 19 0.35 27.71 12.66
CA GLU A 19 1.28 26.58 12.82
C GLU A 19 0.60 25.25 13.22
N TYR A 20 -0.64 25.31 13.70
CA TYR A 20 -1.37 24.21 14.31
C TYR A 20 -2.82 24.15 13.81
N GLU A 21 -3.27 22.94 13.54
CA GLU A 21 -4.62 22.65 13.05
C GLU A 21 -5.22 21.44 13.78
N TRP A 22 -6.53 21.45 13.92
CA TRP A 22 -7.30 20.26 14.24
C TRP A 22 -7.47 19.43 12.97
N VAL A 23 -7.16 18.14 13.06
CA VAL A 23 -7.32 17.18 11.96
C VAL A 23 -8.18 16.02 12.44
N GLN A 24 -9.21 15.71 11.65
CA GLN A 24 -9.97 14.47 11.81
C GLN A 24 -9.15 13.30 11.25
N PHE A 25 -8.43 12.58 12.11
CA PHE A 25 -7.55 11.48 11.70
C PHE A 25 -8.32 10.25 11.24
N ASN A 26 -9.40 9.92 11.94
CA ASN A 26 -10.35 8.87 11.56
C ASN A 26 -11.75 9.22 12.09
N LYS A 27 -12.76 8.35 11.96
CA LYS A 27 -14.12 8.63 12.46
C LYS A 27 -14.22 8.91 13.97
N GLN A 28 -13.21 8.54 14.76
CA GLN A 28 -13.22 8.58 16.23
C GLN A 28 -12.19 9.57 16.83
N LEU A 29 -11.14 9.91 16.08
CA LEU A 29 -10.01 10.70 16.54
C LEU A 29 -9.97 12.06 15.87
N ARG A 30 -10.12 13.09 16.69
CA ARG A 30 -9.89 14.48 16.32
C ARG A 30 -8.67 14.98 17.08
N LEU A 31 -7.59 15.30 16.37
CA LEU A 31 -6.25 15.48 16.93
C LEU A 31 -5.67 16.84 16.56
N ILE A 32 -4.75 17.34 17.37
CA ILE A 32 -3.97 18.55 17.04
C ILE A 32 -2.72 18.13 16.27
N ARG A 33 -2.52 18.73 15.11
CA ARG A 33 -1.38 18.52 14.21
C ARG A 33 -0.58 19.81 14.08
N SER A 34 0.74 19.67 14.09
CA SER A 34 1.71 20.72 13.74
C SER A 34 1.90 20.72 12.22
N VAL A 35 1.56 21.81 11.55
CA VAL A 35 1.60 21.94 10.08
C VAL A 35 3.03 21.85 9.54
N LYS A 36 4.01 22.41 10.25
CA LYS A 36 5.43 22.46 9.83
C LYS A 36 6.10 21.09 9.73
N ASP A 37 5.86 20.23 10.71
CA ASP A 37 6.63 18.99 10.90
C ASP A 37 5.80 17.70 10.72
N ASP A 38 4.49 17.84 10.44
CA ASP A 38 3.52 16.72 10.36
C ASP A 38 3.46 15.85 11.63
N MET A 39 3.56 16.49 12.79
CA MET A 39 3.56 15.83 14.10
C MET A 39 2.24 16.04 14.83
N TYR A 40 1.82 15.05 15.62
CA TYR A 40 0.53 15.03 16.32
C TYR A 40 0.71 15.10 17.83
N GLN A 41 -0.10 15.90 18.51
CA GLN A 41 -0.01 16.08 19.96
C GLN A 41 -0.57 14.85 20.69
N MET A 42 0.22 14.22 21.56
CA MET A 42 -0.19 13.05 22.33
C MET A 42 -1.37 13.34 23.26
N GLN A 43 -1.42 14.52 23.87
CA GLN A 43 -2.53 14.89 24.76
C GLN A 43 -3.88 14.89 24.04
N SER A 44 -3.90 15.33 22.78
CA SER A 44 -5.11 15.29 21.96
C SER A 44 -5.56 13.85 21.66
N ILE A 45 -4.61 12.93 21.48
CA ILE A 45 -4.89 11.49 21.29
C ILE A 45 -5.50 10.90 22.56
N LEU A 46 -4.90 11.17 23.73
CA LEU A 46 -5.42 10.67 25.01
C LEU A 46 -6.83 11.17 25.29
N THR A 47 -7.08 12.45 25.01
CA THR A 47 -8.40 13.08 25.17
C THR A 47 -9.42 12.44 24.22
N ALA A 48 -9.06 12.24 22.94
CA ALA A 48 -9.94 11.62 21.96
C ALA A 48 -10.22 10.13 22.26
N CYS A 49 -9.26 9.42 22.86
CA CYS A 49 -9.41 8.02 23.27
C CYS A 49 -10.13 7.82 24.61
N PHE A 50 -10.57 8.91 25.28
CA PHE A 50 -11.13 8.88 26.63
C PHE A 50 -10.23 8.10 27.61
N ALA A 51 -8.92 8.34 27.52
CA ALA A 51 -7.95 7.69 28.39
C ALA A 51 -8.19 8.09 29.86
N PRO A 52 -7.96 7.19 30.82
CA PRO A 52 -8.06 7.53 32.24
C PRO A 52 -6.99 8.57 32.62
N ASP A 53 -7.32 9.47 33.54
CA ASP A 53 -6.44 10.58 33.98
C ASP A 53 -5.10 10.12 34.59
N THR A 54 -4.98 8.82 34.90
CA THR A 54 -3.74 8.20 35.40
C THR A 54 -2.70 7.97 34.31
N LYS A 55 -3.08 8.00 33.03
CA LYS A 55 -2.16 7.78 31.92
C LYS A 55 -1.61 9.11 31.44
N HIS A 56 -0.31 9.32 31.64
CA HIS A 56 0.40 10.47 31.09
C HIS A 56 1.21 10.10 29.85
N ALA A 57 1.42 11.07 28.95
CA ALA A 57 2.21 10.86 27.74
C ALA A 57 3.63 10.32 28.05
N ASP A 58 4.22 10.75 29.17
CA ASP A 58 5.52 10.26 29.65
C ASP A 58 5.56 8.75 29.92
N ASP A 59 4.45 8.18 30.40
CA ASP A 59 4.40 6.77 30.77
C ASP A 59 4.42 5.85 29.55
N TRP A 60 3.99 6.35 28.39
CA TRP A 60 4.14 5.64 27.14
C TRP A 60 5.62 5.39 26.81
N PHE A 61 6.47 6.43 26.93
CA PHE A 61 7.90 6.35 26.64
C PHE A 61 8.70 5.52 27.65
N LYS A 62 8.18 5.33 28.86
CA LYS A 62 8.81 4.49 29.89
C LYS A 62 8.60 2.99 29.65
N ASN A 63 7.63 2.60 28.83
CA ASN A 63 7.34 1.19 28.58
C ASN A 63 8.45 0.55 27.75
N GLN A 64 8.91 -0.62 28.20
CA GLN A 64 9.94 -1.41 27.52
C GLN A 64 9.59 -1.68 26.05
N SER A 65 8.37 -2.11 25.77
CA SER A 65 7.90 -2.38 24.40
C SER A 65 7.90 -1.14 23.49
N THR A 66 7.71 0.04 24.07
CA THR A 66 7.75 1.30 23.32
C THR A 66 9.19 1.69 23.00
N GLN A 67 10.12 1.46 23.92
CA GLN A 67 11.54 1.69 23.69
C GLN A 67 12.08 0.76 22.60
N GLU A 68 11.69 -0.51 22.61
CA GLU A 68 11.99 -1.46 21.54
C GLU A 68 11.46 -0.98 20.19
N LEU A 69 10.17 -0.58 20.13
CA LEU A 69 9.57 -0.01 18.92
C LEU A 69 10.34 1.22 18.41
N LEU A 70 10.70 2.16 19.29
CA LEU A 70 11.45 3.35 18.91
C LEU A 70 12.86 3.01 18.42
N SER A 71 13.50 1.98 18.99
CA SER A 71 14.81 1.50 18.54
C SER A 71 14.74 0.91 17.13
N GLU A 72 13.72 0.11 16.83
CA GLU A 72 13.48 -0.46 15.50
C GLU A 72 13.23 0.62 14.45
N ILE A 73 12.41 1.63 14.79
CA ILE A 73 12.17 2.77 13.90
C ILE A 73 13.45 3.57 13.65
N SER A 74 14.34 3.64 14.64
CA SER A 74 15.62 4.35 14.52
C SER A 74 16.62 3.60 13.63
N LEU A 75 16.49 2.27 13.53
CA LEU A 75 17.31 1.43 12.65
C LEU A 75 16.85 1.48 11.18
N ASP A 76 15.59 1.86 10.93
CA ASP A 76 15.10 2.06 9.57
C ASP A 76 15.80 3.27 8.92
N ARG A 77 16.74 2.97 8.02
CA ARG A 77 17.60 3.97 7.34
C ARG A 77 16.79 4.99 6.54
N LEU A 78 15.59 4.63 6.07
CA LEU A 78 14.71 5.56 5.34
C LEU A 78 14.04 6.57 6.28
N PHE A 79 13.71 6.14 7.50
CA PHE A 79 12.99 6.96 8.48
C PHE A 79 13.94 7.83 9.32
N SER A 80 15.07 7.26 9.74
CA SER A 80 16.05 7.84 10.67
C SER A 80 16.72 9.12 10.15
N VAL A 81 16.86 9.27 8.83
CA VAL A 81 17.54 10.43 8.22
C VAL A 81 16.65 11.66 8.13
N LEU A 82 15.33 11.49 8.02
CA LEU A 82 14.42 12.57 7.61
C LEU A 82 13.46 13.03 8.72
N HIS A 83 13.10 12.17 9.67
CA HIS A 83 12.04 12.47 10.63
C HIS A 83 12.43 12.15 12.08
N LYS A 84 12.23 13.14 12.96
CA LYS A 84 12.20 12.90 14.41
C LYS A 84 10.95 12.05 14.74
N THR A 85 11.12 11.01 15.56
CA THR A 85 10.01 10.15 15.99
C THR A 85 9.06 10.86 16.96
N HIS A 86 9.62 11.65 17.87
CA HIS A 86 8.89 12.38 18.89
C HIS A 86 9.65 13.64 19.33
N GLU A 87 8.92 14.62 19.88
CA GLU A 87 9.49 15.86 20.39
C GLU A 87 8.64 16.39 21.56
N ASN A 88 9.29 16.82 22.66
CA ASN A 88 8.60 17.46 23.78
C ASN A 88 8.72 18.98 23.67
N ARG A 89 7.60 19.65 23.40
CA ARG A 89 7.52 21.11 23.23
C ARG A 89 7.00 21.74 24.52
N LYS A 90 7.92 22.24 25.36
CA LYS A 90 7.61 22.88 26.65
C LYS A 90 7.35 24.40 26.54
N ASN A 91 7.85 25.04 25.49
CA ASN A 91 7.81 26.50 25.31
C ASN A 91 6.47 27.03 24.73
N LEU A 92 5.48 26.15 24.57
CA LEU A 92 4.17 26.46 23.97
C LEU A 92 3.13 26.81 25.04
N PRO A 93 2.02 27.46 24.66
CA PRO A 93 0.89 27.69 25.57
C PRO A 93 0.33 26.37 26.11
N ILE A 94 -0.32 26.42 27.27
CA ILE A 94 -0.69 25.22 28.06
C ILE A 94 -1.55 24.20 27.30
N ASN A 95 -2.33 24.65 26.34
CA ASN A 95 -3.16 23.82 25.46
C ASN A 95 -2.36 23.09 24.36
N LEU A 96 -1.25 23.68 23.90
CA LEU A 96 -0.43 23.14 22.80
C LEU A 96 0.88 22.50 23.27
N ARG A 97 1.30 22.71 24.53
CA ARG A 97 2.51 22.11 25.07
C ARG A 97 2.39 20.60 25.25
N GLY A 98 3.53 19.93 25.31
CA GLY A 98 3.65 18.50 25.60
C GLY A 98 4.33 17.71 24.49
N TYR A 99 4.07 16.41 24.46
CA TYR A 99 4.69 15.50 23.51
C TYR A 99 3.97 15.49 22.17
N TYR A 100 4.77 15.57 21.13
CA TYR A 100 4.37 15.41 19.74
C TYR A 100 4.98 14.14 19.19
N VAL A 101 4.20 13.36 18.45
CA VAL A 101 4.61 12.08 17.86
C VAL A 101 4.34 12.08 16.36
N HIS A 102 5.16 11.35 15.63
CA HIS A 102 5.00 11.20 14.19
C HIS A 102 3.69 10.49 13.83
N ARG A 103 3.14 10.76 12.64
CA ARG A 103 1.90 10.20 12.11
C ARG A 103 1.76 8.68 12.29
N LEU A 104 2.84 7.93 12.04
CA LEU A 104 2.84 6.47 12.16
C LEU A 104 2.66 5.97 13.61
N LEU A 105 3.10 6.75 14.60
CA LEU A 105 3.01 6.42 16.01
C LEU A 105 1.65 6.75 16.63
N VAL A 106 0.81 7.54 15.95
CA VAL A 106 -0.52 7.94 16.44
C VAL A 106 -1.36 6.71 16.80
N ASN A 107 -1.39 5.71 15.93
CA ASN A 107 -2.12 4.47 16.18
C ASN A 107 -1.53 3.69 17.36
N ALA A 108 -0.20 3.62 17.47
CA ALA A 108 0.46 2.93 18.58
C ALA A 108 0.12 3.58 19.93
N VAL A 109 0.16 4.91 20.00
CA VAL A 109 -0.21 5.67 21.20
C VAL A 109 -1.70 5.49 21.52
N ALA A 110 -2.58 5.54 20.52
CA ALA A 110 -4.01 5.37 20.70
C ALA A 110 -4.38 3.95 21.19
N MET A 111 -3.69 2.92 20.70
CA MET A 111 -3.84 1.54 21.17
C MET A 111 -3.42 1.39 22.64
N TRP A 112 -2.29 2.00 23.01
CA TRP A 112 -1.84 2.03 24.40
C TRP A 112 -2.81 2.80 25.31
N ALA A 113 -3.34 3.92 24.83
CA ALA A 113 -4.27 4.77 25.57
C ALA A 113 -5.57 4.01 25.89
N SER A 114 -6.18 3.37 24.89
CA SER A 114 -7.45 2.67 25.02
C SER A 114 -7.43 1.29 24.35
N PRO A 115 -7.55 0.20 25.13
CA PRO A 115 -7.69 -1.15 24.58
C PRO A 115 -8.91 -1.32 23.67
N ARG A 116 -9.98 -0.54 23.90
CA ARG A 116 -11.17 -0.55 23.05
C ARG A 116 -10.85 -0.03 21.65
N TYR A 117 -10.05 1.02 21.56
CA TYR A 117 -9.60 1.54 20.27
C TYR A 117 -8.69 0.52 19.56
N ALA A 118 -7.83 -0.18 20.31
CA ALA A 118 -6.99 -1.23 19.74
C ALA A 118 -7.80 -2.33 19.04
N TRP A 119 -8.91 -2.77 19.64
CA TRP A 119 -9.82 -3.71 19.00
C TRP A 119 -10.39 -3.21 17.66
N HIS A 120 -10.78 -1.93 17.59
CA HIS A 120 -11.24 -1.33 16.35
C HIS A 120 -10.16 -1.30 15.27
N VAL A 121 -8.91 -0.99 15.64
CA VAL A 121 -7.77 -1.01 14.72
C VAL A 121 -7.51 -2.42 14.21
N TYR A 122 -7.54 -3.44 15.06
CA TYR A 122 -7.35 -4.83 14.63
C TYR A 122 -8.42 -5.30 13.66
N ARG A 123 -9.68 -4.95 13.91
CA ARG A 123 -10.77 -5.25 12.98
C ARG A 123 -10.58 -4.57 11.63
N LEU A 124 -10.17 -3.30 11.62
CA LEU A 124 -9.91 -2.57 10.38
C LEU A 124 -8.76 -3.21 9.58
N LEU A 125 -7.69 -3.63 10.26
CA LEU A 125 -6.56 -4.32 9.62
C LEU A 125 -7.00 -5.67 9.02
N ASP A 126 -7.84 -6.43 9.71
CA ASP A 126 -8.36 -7.70 9.19
C ASP A 126 -9.26 -7.49 7.95
N GLU A 127 -10.11 -6.47 7.98
CA GLU A 127 -10.95 -6.08 6.84
C GLU A 127 -10.11 -5.68 5.62
N ILE A 128 -9.02 -4.93 5.80
CA ILE A 128 -8.09 -4.55 4.71
C ILE A 128 -7.40 -5.79 4.13
N HIS A 129 -6.83 -6.65 4.98
CA HIS A 129 -6.15 -7.87 4.51
C HIS A 129 -7.12 -8.82 3.79
N ARG A 130 -8.39 -8.86 4.21
CA ARG A 130 -9.42 -9.63 3.50
C ARG A 130 -9.67 -9.05 2.10
N GLN A 131 -9.82 -7.73 1.98
CA GLN A 131 -9.99 -7.07 0.68
C GLN A 131 -8.81 -7.31 -0.25
N GLU A 132 -7.57 -7.22 0.26
CA GLU A 132 -6.36 -7.51 -0.53
C GLU A 132 -6.34 -8.94 -1.06
N ARG A 133 -6.76 -9.93 -0.26
CA ARG A 133 -6.89 -11.32 -0.72
C ARG A 133 -7.95 -11.47 -1.80
N GLU A 134 -9.12 -10.88 -1.61
CA GLU A 134 -10.21 -10.92 -2.61
C GLU A 134 -9.80 -10.24 -3.93
N GLU A 135 -9.05 -9.14 -3.88
CA GLU A 135 -8.49 -8.50 -5.08
C GLU A 135 -7.42 -9.36 -5.77
N MET A 136 -6.57 -10.04 -5.01
CA MET A 136 -5.59 -10.97 -5.56
C MET A 136 -6.27 -12.16 -6.24
N GLU A 137 -7.31 -12.74 -5.63
CA GLU A 137 -8.09 -13.83 -6.21
C GLU A 137 -8.79 -13.40 -7.51
N LYS A 138 -9.41 -12.22 -7.54
CA LYS A 138 -10.00 -11.67 -8.78
C LYS A 138 -8.96 -11.49 -9.89
N LYS A 139 -7.75 -11.02 -9.55
CA LYS A 139 -6.65 -10.88 -10.53
C LYS A 139 -6.16 -12.23 -11.04
N LEU A 140 -6.18 -13.28 -10.21
CA LEU A 140 -5.85 -14.64 -10.63
C LEU A 140 -6.92 -15.23 -11.55
N GLN A 141 -8.19 -15.16 -11.15
CA GLN A 141 -9.32 -15.61 -11.97
C GLN A 141 -9.34 -14.94 -13.35
N ALA A 142 -9.15 -13.62 -13.39
CA ALA A 142 -9.07 -12.89 -14.66
C ALA A 142 -7.88 -13.34 -15.54
N LYS A 143 -6.75 -13.72 -14.94
CA LYS A 143 -5.60 -14.26 -15.68
C LYS A 143 -5.91 -15.66 -16.22
N ASP A 144 -6.53 -16.52 -15.43
CA ASP A 144 -6.88 -17.89 -15.84
C ASP A 144 -7.90 -17.89 -16.98
N GLU A 145 -8.91 -17.01 -16.94
CA GLU A 145 -9.87 -16.83 -18.03
C GLU A 145 -9.20 -16.39 -19.35
N VAL A 146 -8.22 -15.48 -19.27
CA VAL A 146 -7.44 -15.04 -20.43
C VAL A 146 -6.58 -16.17 -20.98
N ILE A 147 -6.00 -17.01 -20.12
CA ILE A 147 -5.23 -18.19 -20.51
C ILE A 147 -6.16 -19.17 -21.25
N GLU A 148 -7.32 -19.50 -20.70
CA GLU A 148 -8.27 -20.39 -21.36
C GLU A 148 -8.74 -19.85 -22.73
N ALA A 149 -9.01 -18.55 -22.83
CA ALA A 149 -9.41 -17.91 -24.08
C ALA A 149 -8.28 -17.98 -25.13
N LYS A 150 -7.04 -17.75 -24.70
CA LYS A 150 -5.85 -17.91 -25.56
C LYS A 150 -5.67 -19.36 -25.99
N ASP A 151 -5.80 -20.32 -25.09
CA ASP A 151 -5.68 -21.74 -25.41
C ASP A 151 -6.75 -22.20 -26.40
N LYS A 152 -8.01 -21.77 -26.24
CA LYS A 152 -9.08 -22.01 -27.22
C LYS A 152 -8.75 -21.39 -28.58
N SER A 153 -8.14 -20.20 -28.60
CA SER A 153 -7.69 -19.55 -29.84
C SER A 153 -6.51 -20.26 -30.51
N ILE A 154 -5.60 -20.83 -29.71
CA ILE A 154 -4.45 -21.63 -30.18
C ILE A 154 -4.93 -22.98 -30.72
N GLN A 155 -5.85 -23.67 -30.03
CA GLN A 155 -6.43 -24.92 -30.53
C GLN A 155 -7.18 -24.73 -31.86
N LYS A 156 -7.88 -23.60 -32.03
CA LYS A 156 -8.52 -23.23 -33.31
C LYS A 156 -7.51 -22.93 -34.42
N ARG A 157 -6.30 -22.49 -34.08
CA ARG A 157 -5.18 -22.40 -35.04
C ARG A 157 -4.64 -23.81 -35.24
N ILE A 158 -5.20 -24.49 -36.23
CA ILE A 158 -4.70 -25.79 -36.68
C ILE A 158 -3.19 -25.64 -36.94
N PRO A 159 -2.30 -26.46 -36.33
CA PRO A 159 -0.91 -26.49 -36.73
C PRO A 159 -0.90 -26.80 -38.23
N ARG A 160 -0.17 -26.00 -39.03
CA ARG A 160 -0.14 -26.06 -40.52
C ARG A 160 -0.47 -27.47 -41.00
N SER A 161 -1.73 -27.66 -41.40
CA SER A 161 -2.22 -28.99 -41.76
C SER A 161 -1.66 -29.33 -43.12
N VAL A 162 -0.51 -29.97 -43.13
CA VAL A 162 -0.10 -30.75 -44.29
C VAL A 162 -1.19 -31.81 -44.48
N PRO A 163 -1.90 -31.84 -45.62
CA PRO A 163 -2.98 -32.79 -45.84
C PRO A 163 -2.52 -34.22 -45.57
N LYS A 164 -3.36 -35.02 -44.89
CA LYS A 164 -3.06 -36.41 -44.52
C LYS A 164 -2.58 -37.19 -45.76
N GLY A 165 -1.35 -37.73 -45.70
CA GLY A 165 -0.71 -38.43 -46.82
C GLY A 165 0.19 -37.58 -47.74
N LYS A 166 0.29 -36.26 -47.53
CA LYS A 166 1.24 -35.37 -48.23
C LYS A 166 2.39 -34.86 -47.35
N GLU A 167 2.58 -35.46 -46.18
CA GLU A 167 3.60 -35.10 -45.17
C GLU A 167 5.05 -35.05 -45.73
N LYS A 168 5.32 -35.80 -46.80
CA LYS A 168 6.63 -35.87 -47.47
C LYS A 168 6.65 -35.23 -48.86
N ASN A 169 5.55 -34.62 -49.31
CA ASN A 169 5.39 -34.17 -50.68
C ASN A 169 5.66 -32.66 -50.78
N TYR A 170 6.93 -32.31 -50.93
CA TYR A 170 7.40 -30.94 -51.00
C TYR A 170 7.50 -30.47 -52.45
N LYS A 171 6.93 -29.30 -52.77
CA LYS A 171 7.10 -28.66 -54.09
C LYS A 171 8.04 -27.48 -53.93
N TYR A 172 9.28 -27.65 -54.36
CA TYR A 172 10.29 -26.59 -54.32
C TYR A 172 10.17 -25.71 -55.56
N MET A 173 9.93 -24.41 -55.36
CA MET A 173 10.07 -23.43 -56.43
C MET A 173 11.50 -22.90 -56.41
N ILE A 174 12.34 -23.43 -57.31
CA ILE A 174 13.72 -23.00 -57.47
C ILE A 174 13.74 -22.01 -58.63
N TYR A 175 14.06 -20.75 -58.33
CA TYR A 175 14.37 -19.76 -59.36
C TYR A 175 15.84 -19.37 -59.23
N THR A 176 16.54 -19.36 -60.36
CA THR A 176 17.93 -18.91 -60.45
C THR A 176 17.94 -17.45 -60.88
N GLU A 177 18.33 -16.56 -59.97
CA GLU A 177 18.68 -15.19 -60.35
C GLU A 177 20.12 -15.17 -60.89
N GLU A 178 20.31 -14.61 -62.08
CA GLU A 178 21.65 -14.27 -62.57
C GLU A 178 22.19 -13.05 -61.80
N LYS A 179 22.83 -13.31 -60.65
CA LYS A 179 23.72 -12.33 -60.02
C LYS A 179 25.16 -12.64 -60.38
N LYS A 180 25.82 -11.67 -61.03
CA LYS A 180 27.27 -11.66 -61.22
C LYS A 180 27.97 -11.90 -59.87
N MET A 181 28.48 -13.12 -59.72
CA MET A 181 29.41 -13.62 -58.69
C MET A 181 29.30 -13.08 -57.25
N LYS A 182 28.63 -13.85 -56.37
CA LYS A 182 29.25 -14.62 -55.24
C LYS A 182 28.19 -14.96 -54.18
N LYS A 183 28.07 -16.27 -53.90
CA LYS A 183 27.22 -16.96 -52.91
C LYS A 183 25.71 -16.94 -53.21
N ILE A 184 25.23 -18.08 -53.69
CA ILE A 184 23.81 -18.44 -53.79
C ILE A 184 23.28 -18.60 -52.37
N LYS A 185 22.47 -17.64 -51.89
CA LYS A 185 21.66 -17.81 -50.69
C LYS A 185 20.34 -18.46 -51.09
N ILE A 186 20.20 -19.74 -50.79
CA ILE A 186 18.97 -20.50 -51.01
C ILE A 186 17.98 -20.10 -49.91
N TRP A 187 16.89 -19.42 -50.28
CA TRP A 187 15.76 -19.19 -49.39
C TRP A 187 14.73 -20.29 -49.61
N LEU A 188 14.68 -21.27 -48.71
CA LEU A 188 13.59 -22.24 -48.69
C LEU A 188 12.36 -21.57 -48.09
N CYS A 189 11.39 -21.20 -48.94
CA CYS A 189 10.05 -20.88 -48.48
C CYS A 189 9.19 -22.16 -48.56
N CYS A 190 8.83 -22.70 -47.40
CA CYS A 190 7.96 -23.87 -47.29
C CYS A 190 6.51 -23.37 -47.39
N ILE A 191 5.86 -23.61 -48.54
CA ILE A 191 4.42 -23.33 -48.77
C ILE A 191 3.59 -24.41 -48.10
#